data_AF-A0A7L2RXH3-F1
#
_entry.id   AF-A0A7L2RXH3-F1
#
_cell.length_a   1.000
_cell.length_b   1.000
_cell.length_c   1.000
_cell.angle_alpha   90.00
_cell.angle_beta   90.00
_cell.angle_gamma   90.00
#
_symmetry.space_group_name_H-M   'P 1'
#
loop_
_entity.id
_entity.type
_entity.pdbx_description
1 polymer ?
#
loop_
_entity_poly.entity_id
_entity_poly.type
_entity_poly.pdbx_seq_one_letter_code
_entity_poly.pdbx_strand_id
1 'polypeptide(L)'
;KGLWMECVWHSTGAHQCQPYRSQLALPPELRAARAMMVVSCVLSGLACGVAVVGMKCTHCAKGSAAKAFIATSGGILFVVAGLLCLVPVSWSTHEVVTEFYKPVLAGGMKYEIGEALYLGFTSASLSLLGGALFCTPDQGCGDQEPSQPQPGSPWVAAPSYRPPSAFQGNHPSSLTSASHSGYRLSDYV
;
A
#
# COMPACT_ATOMS: atom_id res chain seq x y z
N LYS A 1 20.88 4.94 27.78
CA LYS A 1 19.79 5.94 27.92
C LYS A 1 18.70 5.60 26.91
N GLY A 2 17.42 5.68 27.29
CA GLY A 2 16.29 5.42 26.40
C GLY A 2 15.48 6.69 26.11
N LEU A 3 14.51 6.59 25.20
CA LEU A 3 13.65 7.73 24.82
C LEU A 3 12.71 8.16 25.97
N TRP A 4 12.29 7.22 26.82
CA TRP A 4 11.26 7.43 27.86
C TRP A 4 11.80 7.25 29.29
N MET A 5 12.89 6.50 29.44
CA MET A 5 13.51 6.20 30.72
C MET A 5 15.03 6.18 30.57
N GLU A 6 15.74 6.53 31.63
CA GLU A 6 17.16 6.26 31.75
C GLU A 6 17.42 5.22 32.82
N CYS A 7 18.26 4.26 32.49
CA CYS A 7 18.71 3.25 33.43
C CYS A 7 20.21 3.45 33.64
N VAL A 8 20.61 3.44 34.90
CA VAL A 8 22.00 3.50 35.33
C VAL A 8 22.32 2.25 36.14
N TRP A 9 23.49 1.67 35.88
CA TRP A 9 24.04 0.58 36.66
C TRP A 9 25.00 1.16 37.69
N HIS A 10 24.68 1.00 38.96
CA HIS A 10 25.59 1.39 40.04
C HIS A 10 26.51 0.23 40.39
N SER A 11 27.77 0.53 40.75
CA SER A 11 28.76 -0.47 41.19
C SER A 11 28.35 -1.25 42.45
N THR A 12 27.31 -0.80 43.15
CA THR A 12 26.67 -1.49 44.28
C THR A 12 25.75 -2.65 43.85
N GLY A 13 25.66 -2.94 42.54
CA GLY A 13 24.79 -3.98 41.99
C GLY A 13 23.32 -3.57 41.83
N ALA A 14 22.99 -2.32 42.19
CA ALA A 14 21.65 -1.77 41.99
C ALA A 14 21.47 -1.26 40.54
N HIS A 15 20.44 -1.77 39.86
CA HIS A 15 19.94 -1.21 38.60
C HIS A 15 18.83 -0.22 38.93
N GLN A 16 19.05 1.06 38.65
CA GLN A 16 18.01 2.08 38.89
C GLN A 16 17.56 2.63 37.53
N CYS A 17 16.30 2.40 37.20
CA CYS A 17 15.65 2.96 36.02
C CYS A 17 14.72 4.09 36.44
N GLN A 18 15.04 5.32 36.05
CA GLN A 18 14.25 6.49 36.38
C GLN A 18 13.54 7.00 35.11
N PRO A 19 12.19 7.07 35.10
CA PRO A 19 11.46 7.71 34.01
C PRO A 19 11.67 9.22 34.05
N TYR A 20 11.68 9.85 32.88
CA TYR A 20 11.77 11.31 32.78
C TYR A 20 10.47 11.95 33.31
N ARG A 21 10.44 12.36 34.59
CA ARG A 21 9.23 12.80 35.30
C ARG A 21 8.70 14.18 34.88
N SER A 22 9.55 15.04 34.30
CA SER A 22 9.18 16.41 33.97
C SER A 22 9.37 16.66 32.48
N GLN A 23 8.27 16.79 31.73
CA GLN A 23 8.27 17.18 30.32
C GLN A 23 8.92 18.56 30.11
N LEU A 24 8.94 19.42 31.14
CA LEU A 24 9.43 20.79 31.10
C LEU A 24 10.95 20.95 31.27
N ALA A 25 11.65 19.94 31.81
CA ALA A 25 13.10 19.95 32.01
C ALA A 25 13.87 19.16 30.93
N LEU A 26 13.16 18.68 29.92
CA LEU A 26 13.71 17.86 28.84
C LEU A 26 14.07 18.74 27.64
N PRO A 27 15.22 18.52 26.97
CA PRO A 27 15.60 19.27 25.77
C PRO A 27 14.47 19.25 24.73
N PRO A 28 14.19 20.38 24.05
CA PRO A 28 13.10 20.49 23.08
C PRO A 28 13.19 19.41 21.98
N GLU A 29 14.42 19.05 21.58
CA GLU A 29 14.71 17.98 20.62
C GLU A 29 14.14 16.62 21.04
N LEU A 30 14.23 16.25 22.33
CA LEU A 30 13.67 14.99 22.82
C LEU A 30 12.14 15.02 22.84
N ARG A 31 11.54 16.18 23.11
CA ARG A 31 10.07 16.34 23.08
C ARG A 31 9.55 16.18 21.66
N ALA A 32 10.21 16.82 20.69
CA ALA A 32 9.88 16.70 19.27
C ALA A 32 10.03 15.24 18.79
N ALA A 33 11.12 14.56 19.12
CA ALA A 33 11.36 13.17 18.76
C ALA A 33 10.26 12.22 19.30
N ARG A 34 9.82 12.41 20.55
CA ARG A 34 8.70 11.65 21.13
C ARG A 34 7.40 11.88 20.37
N ALA A 35 7.08 13.14 20.06
CA ALA A 35 5.87 13.47 19.31
C ALA A 35 5.89 12.83 17.92
N MET A 36 7.02 12.92 17.21
CA MET A 36 7.20 12.33 15.88
C MET A 36 7.05 10.80 15.89
N MET A 37 7.65 10.13 16.88
CA MET A 37 7.47 8.68 17.09
C MET A 37 6.00 8.30 17.34
N VAL A 38 5.31 9.01 18.25
CA VAL A 38 3.91 8.72 18.57
C VAL A 38 3.01 8.94 17.37
N VAL A 39 3.18 10.05 16.65
CA VAL A 39 2.41 10.35 15.44
C VAL A 39 2.67 9.30 14.36
N SER A 40 3.93 8.89 14.17
CA SER A 40 4.28 7.80 13.25
C SER A 40 3.55 6.49 13.61
N CYS A 41 3.56 6.07 14.89
CA CYS A 41 2.85 4.86 15.32
C CYS A 41 1.34 4.93 15.05
N VAL A 42 0.69 6.06 15.36
CA VAL A 42 -0.74 6.26 15.10
C VAL A 42 -1.01 6.20 13.60
N LEU A 43 -0.19 6.86 12.79
CA LEU A 43 -0.36 6.91 11.34
C LEU A 43 -0.15 5.53 10.70
N SER A 44 0.84 4.75 11.16
CA SER A 44 1.04 3.35 10.74
C SER A 44 -0.15 2.46 11.12
N GLY A 45 -0.74 2.65 12.30
CA GLY A 45 -1.94 1.92 12.72
C GLY A 45 -3.16 2.23 11.84
N LEU A 46 -3.39 3.52 11.56
CA LEU A 46 -4.45 3.97 10.64
C LEU A 46 -4.22 3.43 9.22
N ALA A 47 -2.99 3.52 8.73
CA ALA A 47 -2.61 3.01 7.42
C ALA A 47 -2.84 1.50 7.29
N CYS A 48 -2.50 0.71 8.32
CA CYS A 48 -2.83 -0.72 8.38
C CYS A 48 -4.36 -0.96 8.28
N GLY A 49 -5.16 -0.19 9.03
CA GLY A 49 -6.62 -0.30 8.97
C GLY A 49 -7.16 0.01 7.57
N VAL A 50 -6.69 1.09 6.96
CA VAL A 50 -7.06 1.49 5.59
C VAL A 50 -6.62 0.44 4.57
N ALA A 51 -5.41 -0.11 4.70
CA ALA A 51 -4.91 -1.17 3.84
C ALA A 51 -5.77 -2.44 3.92
N VAL A 52 -6.19 -2.86 5.11
CA VAL A 52 -7.07 -4.02 5.30
C VAL A 52 -8.43 -3.82 4.65
N VAL A 53 -9.00 -2.62 4.75
CA VAL A 53 -10.27 -2.27 4.09
C VAL A 53 -10.11 -2.21 2.57
N GLY A 54 -8.95 -1.78 2.06
CA GLY A 54 -8.63 -1.69 0.64
C GLY A 54 -8.40 -3.04 -0.05
N MET A 55 -8.11 -4.13 0.67
CA MET A 55 -7.87 -5.44 0.07
C MET A 55 -9.11 -6.05 -0.60
N LYS A 56 -8.89 -6.78 -1.72
CA LYS A 56 -9.94 -7.40 -2.56
C LYS A 56 -10.92 -8.29 -1.74
N CYS A 57 -10.47 -8.92 -0.67
CA CYS A 57 -11.27 -9.79 0.20
C CYS A 57 -12.25 -9.08 1.15
N THR A 58 -12.19 -7.75 1.30
CA THR A 58 -13.11 -7.00 2.17
C THR A 58 -14.30 -6.48 1.37
N HIS A 59 -15.49 -7.07 1.58
CA HIS A 59 -16.76 -6.75 0.92
C HIS A 59 -17.40 -5.44 1.45
N CYS A 60 -16.61 -4.47 1.91
CA CYS A 60 -17.12 -3.22 2.49
C CYS A 60 -17.27 -2.08 1.48
N ALA A 61 -16.59 -2.14 0.32
CA ALA A 61 -16.63 -1.07 -0.69
C ALA A 61 -17.10 -1.63 -2.05
N LYS A 62 -18.35 -1.32 -2.41
CA LYS A 62 -18.96 -1.71 -3.69
C LYS A 62 -18.56 -0.70 -4.77
N GLY A 63 -17.33 -0.79 -5.28
CA GLY A 63 -16.82 0.04 -6.37
C GLY A 63 -15.30 -0.07 -6.58
N SER A 64 -14.87 -0.42 -7.80
CA SER A 64 -13.45 -0.67 -8.14
C SER A 64 -12.56 0.57 -7.94
N ALA A 65 -13.05 1.76 -8.35
CA ALA A 65 -12.30 3.01 -8.22
C ALA A 65 -12.11 3.45 -6.76
N ALA A 66 -13.18 3.45 -5.95
CA ALA A 66 -13.10 3.81 -4.54
C ALA A 66 -12.14 2.90 -3.78
N LYS A 67 -12.13 1.60 -4.11
CA LYS A 67 -11.22 0.61 -3.52
C LYS A 67 -9.76 0.88 -3.85
N ALA A 68 -9.46 1.25 -5.09
CA ALA A 68 -8.11 1.66 -5.50
C ALA A 68 -7.65 2.91 -4.74
N PHE A 69 -8.50 3.95 -4.65
CA PHE A 69 -8.17 5.16 -3.88
C PHE A 69 -7.90 4.87 -2.40
N ILE A 70 -8.71 4.01 -1.78
CA ILE A 70 -8.51 3.59 -0.38
C ILE A 70 -7.16 2.87 -0.22
N ALA A 71 -6.85 1.91 -1.09
CA ALA A 71 -5.58 1.19 -1.05
C ALA A 71 -4.37 2.13 -1.25
N THR A 72 -4.41 3.00 -2.26
CA THR A 72 -3.36 4.00 -2.51
C THR A 72 -3.21 4.97 -1.33
N SER A 73 -4.33 5.42 -0.73
CA SER A 73 -4.28 6.31 0.44
C SER A 73 -3.61 5.64 1.64
N GLY A 74 -3.85 4.34 1.87
CA GLY A 74 -3.17 3.55 2.91
C GLY A 74 -1.66 3.48 2.68
N GLY A 75 -1.23 3.25 1.43
CA GLY A 75 0.19 3.26 1.05
C GLY A 75 0.87 4.60 1.33
N ILE A 76 0.24 5.72 0.94
CA ILE A 76 0.74 7.08 1.21
C ILE A 76 0.90 7.31 2.72
N LEU A 77 -0.09 6.93 3.52
CA LEU A 77 -0.03 7.06 4.97
C LEU A 77 1.13 6.24 5.57
N PHE A 78 1.39 5.04 5.05
CA PHE A 78 2.50 4.18 5.48
C PHE A 78 3.87 4.78 5.13
N VAL A 79 4.01 5.39 3.95
CA VAL A 79 5.23 6.13 3.54
C VAL A 79 5.46 7.34 4.45
N VAL A 80 4.42 8.15 4.67
CA VAL A 80 4.51 9.33 5.55
C VAL A 80 4.88 8.90 6.97
N ALA A 81 4.26 7.83 7.49
CA ALA A 81 4.58 7.30 8.81
C ALA A 81 6.05 6.84 8.92
N GLY A 82 6.56 6.14 7.90
CA GLY A 82 7.96 5.73 7.81
C GLY A 82 8.93 6.91 7.80
N LEU A 83 8.64 7.97 7.04
CA LEU A 83 9.45 9.19 7.01
C LEU A 83 9.46 9.91 8.35
N LEU A 84 8.30 10.02 9.01
CA LEU A 84 8.18 10.63 10.35
C LEU A 84 8.97 9.86 11.41
N CYS A 85 9.15 8.53 11.25
CA CYS A 85 10.01 7.72 12.12
C CYS A 85 11.50 7.87 11.77
N LEU A 86 11.83 7.96 10.47
CA LEU A 86 13.21 8.05 9.99
C LEU A 86 13.90 9.35 10.43
N VAL A 87 13.20 10.48 10.42
CA VAL A 87 13.76 11.79 10.79
C VAL A 87 14.34 11.82 12.22
N PRO A 88 13.59 11.49 13.28
CA PRO A 88 14.12 11.53 14.65
C PRO A 88 15.18 10.45 14.91
N VAL A 89 15.10 9.30 14.23
CA VAL A 89 16.13 8.24 14.30
C VAL A 89 17.43 8.70 13.64
N SER A 90 17.36 9.33 12.47
CA SER A 90 18.53 9.88 11.76
C SER A 90 19.17 11.00 12.55
N TRP A 91 18.37 11.90 13.13
CA TRP A 91 18.87 12.96 14.00
C TRP A 91 19.59 12.41 15.22
N SER A 92 18.96 11.45 15.92
CA SER A 92 19.57 10.80 17.09
C SER A 92 20.88 10.09 16.74
N THR A 93 20.95 9.47 15.57
CA THR A 93 22.17 8.84 15.07
C THR A 93 23.26 9.88 14.82
N HIS A 94 22.92 11.01 14.19
CA HIS A 94 23.87 12.10 13.94
C HIS A 94 24.44 12.68 15.23
N GLU A 95 23.61 12.94 16.24
CA GLU A 95 24.05 13.42 17.56
C GLU A 95 24.99 12.43 18.24
N VAL A 96 24.65 11.14 18.23
CA VAL A 96 25.49 10.10 18.82
C VAL A 96 26.85 10.02 18.10
N VAL A 97 26.83 9.99 16.76
CA VAL A 97 28.05 9.91 15.94
C VAL A 97 28.93 11.15 16.15
N THR A 98 28.37 12.35 16.11
CA THR A 98 29.14 13.57 16.33
C THR A 98 29.76 13.61 17.73
N GLU A 99 29.04 13.14 18.76
CA GLU A 99 29.57 13.05 20.11
C GLU A 99 30.72 12.03 20.23
N PHE A 100 30.66 10.92 19.49
CA PHE A 100 31.77 9.96 19.40
C PHE A 100 33.05 10.55 18.83
N TYR A 101 32.94 11.45 17.84
CA TYR A 101 34.10 12.03 17.15
C TYR A 101 34.64 13.31 17.81
N LYS A 102 33.98 13.84 18.85
CA LYS A 102 34.48 15.03 19.58
C LYS A 102 35.70 14.68 20.45
N PRO A 103 36.85 15.37 20.27
CA PRO A 103 38.09 15.07 21.01
C PRO A 103 38.05 15.45 22.50
N VAL A 104 36.95 16.02 23.00
CA VAL A 104 36.76 16.36 24.43
C VAL A 104 36.47 15.13 25.30
N LEU A 105 36.20 13.96 24.71
CA LEU A 105 35.97 12.71 25.42
C LEU A 105 37.26 11.99 25.89
N ALA A 106 38.31 12.74 26.18
CA ALA A 106 39.51 12.26 26.85
C ALA A 106 39.23 12.09 28.37
N GLY A 107 38.43 11.09 28.74
CA GLY A 107 38.08 10.89 30.15
C GLY A 107 37.09 9.76 30.47
N GLY A 108 37.30 8.55 29.93
CA GLY A 108 36.76 7.32 30.53
C GLY A 108 35.30 6.93 30.24
N MET A 109 34.54 7.69 29.45
CA MET A 109 33.16 7.33 29.07
C MET A 109 33.10 6.87 27.61
N LYS A 110 32.97 5.56 27.37
CA LYS A 110 32.75 4.99 26.03
C LYS A 110 31.24 4.95 25.78
N TYR A 111 30.75 5.75 24.83
CA TYR A 111 29.36 5.60 24.36
C TYR A 111 29.26 4.34 23.49
N GLU A 112 28.07 3.76 23.38
CA GLU A 112 27.78 2.69 22.41
C GLU A 112 26.46 3.02 21.70
N ILE A 113 26.34 2.59 20.44
CA ILE A 113 25.12 2.78 19.67
C ILE A 113 24.05 1.86 20.27
N GLY A 114 22.95 2.44 20.72
CA GLY A 114 21.86 1.66 21.32
C GLY A 114 21.14 0.79 20.28
N GLU A 115 20.80 -0.46 20.65
CA GLU A 115 20.06 -1.40 19.79
C GLU A 115 18.75 -0.83 19.23
N ALA A 116 18.10 0.05 20.00
CA ALA A 116 16.85 0.70 19.60
C ALA A 116 16.97 1.52 18.30
N LEU A 117 18.15 2.05 17.95
CA LEU A 117 18.35 2.78 16.69
C LEU A 117 18.25 1.84 15.48
N TYR A 118 18.79 0.63 15.57
CA TYR A 118 18.69 -0.37 14.51
C TYR A 118 17.23 -0.83 14.31
N LEU A 119 16.49 -0.99 15.41
CA LEU A 119 15.05 -1.26 15.36
C LEU A 119 14.27 -0.09 14.71
N GLY A 120 14.67 1.15 15.00
CA GLY A 120 14.13 2.34 14.34
C GLY A 120 14.30 2.30 12.83
N PHE A 121 15.52 2.08 12.34
CA PHE A 121 15.79 2.00 10.90
C PHE A 121 15.05 0.85 10.22
N THR A 122 15.10 -0.35 10.81
CA THR A 122 14.40 -1.51 10.24
C THR A 122 12.90 -1.28 10.15
N SER A 123 12.28 -0.68 11.17
CA SER A 123 10.85 -0.36 11.16
C SER A 123 10.49 0.72 10.12
N ALA A 124 11.33 1.75 9.95
CA ALA A 124 11.15 2.79 8.96
C ALA A 124 11.30 2.23 7.53
N SER A 125 12.32 1.41 7.29
CA SER A 125 12.54 0.74 5.99
C SER A 125 11.37 -0.17 5.63
N LEU A 126 10.89 -0.98 6.58
CA LEU A 126 9.72 -1.84 6.35
C LEU A 126 8.47 -1.01 6.04
N SER A 127 8.31 0.14 6.71
CA SER A 127 7.19 1.06 6.47
C SER A 127 7.27 1.73 5.09
N LEU A 128 8.46 2.11 4.64
CA LEU A 128 8.65 2.69 3.31
C LEU A 128 8.42 1.65 2.21
N LEU A 129 8.96 0.44 2.38
CA LEU A 129 8.79 -0.67 1.42
C LEU A 129 7.34 -1.12 1.33
N GLY A 130 6.67 -1.28 2.48
CA GLY A 130 5.25 -1.61 2.53
C GLY A 130 4.40 -0.54 1.85
N GLY A 131 4.67 0.73 2.13
CA GLY A 131 3.93 1.85 1.54
C GLY A 131 4.15 1.95 0.03
N ALA A 132 5.38 1.76 -0.43
CA ALA A 132 5.70 1.71 -1.86
C ALA A 132 4.95 0.57 -2.56
N LEU A 133 4.88 -0.61 -1.95
CA LEU A 133 4.15 -1.77 -2.50
C LEU A 133 2.63 -1.52 -2.60
N PHE A 134 2.04 -0.80 -1.65
CA PHE A 134 0.63 -0.40 -1.72
C PHE A 134 0.38 0.73 -2.72
N CYS A 135 1.40 1.55 -3.01
CA CYS A 135 1.31 2.65 -3.96
C CYS A 135 1.57 2.23 -5.41
N THR A 136 2.20 1.07 -5.67
CA THR A 136 2.39 0.60 -7.05
C THR A 136 1.03 0.29 -7.67
N PRO A 137 0.62 1.03 -8.71
CA PRO A 137 -0.58 0.67 -9.46
C PRO A 137 -0.32 -0.70 -10.05
N ASP A 138 -1.23 -1.60 -9.71
CA ASP A 138 -1.43 -2.93 -10.24
C ASP A 138 -0.77 -3.15 -11.62
N GLN A 139 0.41 -3.80 -11.63
CA GLN A 139 1.02 -4.40 -12.83
C GLN A 139 0.97 -5.93 -12.72
N GLY A 140 -0.04 -6.49 -12.05
CA GLY A 140 -0.05 -7.90 -11.66
C GLY A 140 -1.41 -8.59 -11.46
N CYS A 141 -2.51 -7.86 -11.31
CA CYS A 141 -3.80 -8.34 -11.76
C CYS A 141 -3.88 -8.00 -13.24
N GLY A 142 -3.55 -9.00 -14.05
CA GLY A 142 -4.18 -9.09 -15.35
C GLY A 142 -5.68 -8.89 -15.13
N ASP A 143 -6.19 -7.79 -15.66
CA ASP A 143 -7.50 -7.83 -16.26
C ASP A 143 -7.42 -8.98 -17.28
N GLN A 144 -7.83 -10.18 -16.85
CA GLN A 144 -8.55 -11.02 -17.77
C GLN A 144 -9.88 -10.32 -18.00
N GLU A 145 -9.81 -9.23 -18.76
CA GLU A 145 -10.91 -8.77 -19.57
C GLU A 145 -11.30 -10.00 -20.40
N PRO A 146 -12.54 -10.53 -20.30
CA PRO A 146 -13.03 -11.39 -21.35
C PRO A 146 -13.02 -10.51 -22.59
N SER A 147 -12.02 -10.76 -23.46
CA SER A 147 -11.72 -9.93 -24.62
C SER A 147 -13.00 -9.61 -25.36
N GLN A 148 -13.49 -8.38 -25.21
CA GLN A 148 -14.49 -7.84 -26.11
C GLN A 148 -13.74 -7.61 -27.43
N PRO A 149 -14.13 -8.23 -28.55
CA PRO A 149 -13.50 -7.93 -29.83
C PRO A 149 -13.85 -6.49 -30.20
N GLN A 150 -12.88 -5.57 -30.12
CA GLN A 150 -13.04 -4.24 -30.70
C GLN A 150 -13.04 -4.36 -32.23
N PRO A 151 -14.03 -3.75 -32.92
CA PRO A 151 -14.14 -3.80 -34.37
C PRO A 151 -13.17 -2.79 -34.98
N GLY A 152 -12.07 -3.27 -35.54
CA GLY A 152 -11.08 -2.37 -36.13
C GLY A 152 -9.86 -3.06 -36.70
N SER A 153 -10.04 -3.93 -37.70
CA SER A 153 -8.99 -4.22 -38.66
C SER A 153 -9.55 -4.21 -40.09
N PRO A 154 -8.82 -3.69 -41.09
CA PRO A 154 -9.36 -3.47 -42.41
C PRO A 154 -8.86 -4.56 -43.35
N TRP A 155 -9.38 -5.80 -43.26
CA TRP A 155 -9.04 -6.83 -44.24
C TRP A 155 -10.17 -7.84 -44.49
N VAL A 156 -10.48 -7.94 -45.78
CA VAL A 156 -11.11 -9.04 -46.51
C VAL A 156 -12.61 -9.23 -46.27
N ALA A 157 -13.40 -8.72 -47.23
CA ALA A 157 -14.76 -9.16 -47.45
C ALA A 157 -14.79 -10.69 -47.59
N ALA A 158 -15.53 -11.37 -46.72
CA ALA A 158 -15.78 -12.80 -46.86
C ALA A 158 -16.40 -13.08 -48.24
N PRO A 159 -15.95 -14.11 -48.98
CA PRO A 159 -16.54 -14.41 -50.27
C PRO A 159 -18.01 -14.81 -50.09
N SER A 160 -18.85 -14.27 -50.96
CA SER A 160 -20.29 -14.55 -51.00
C SER A 160 -20.54 -16.06 -51.07
N TYR A 161 -21.20 -16.61 -50.05
CA TYR A 161 -21.60 -18.01 -50.02
C TYR A 161 -22.65 -18.27 -51.10
N ARG A 162 -22.26 -18.97 -52.16
CA ARG A 162 -23.17 -19.47 -53.19
C ARG A 162 -23.72 -20.82 -52.72
N PRO A 163 -25.04 -20.95 -52.50
CA PRO A 163 -25.59 -22.24 -52.08
C PRO A 163 -25.40 -23.27 -53.20
N PRO A 164 -25.10 -24.54 -52.88
CA PRO A 164 -25.06 -25.59 -53.88
C PRO A 164 -26.46 -25.80 -54.48
N SER A 165 -26.53 -25.91 -55.80
CA SER A 165 -27.74 -26.31 -56.52
C SER A 165 -28.22 -27.66 -55.98
N ALA A 166 -29.34 -27.64 -55.27
CA ALA A 166 -29.99 -28.83 -54.77
C ALA A 166 -30.36 -29.74 -55.95
N PHE A 167 -29.95 -31.01 -55.82
CA PHE A 167 -30.21 -32.07 -56.76
C PHE A 167 -31.73 -32.28 -56.87
N GLN A 168 -32.22 -32.20 -58.10
CA GLN A 168 -33.63 -32.29 -58.48
C GLN A 168 -34.18 -33.69 -58.14
N GLY A 169 -34.97 -33.78 -57.07
CA GLY A 169 -35.76 -34.96 -56.72
C GLY A 169 -37.24 -34.70 -57.01
N ASN A 170 -37.78 -35.40 -58.02
CA ASN A 170 -39.18 -35.36 -58.41
C ASN A 170 -40.09 -35.91 -57.30
N HIS A 171 -41.10 -35.15 -56.85
CA HIS A 171 -42.47 -35.62 -56.60
C HIS A 171 -43.41 -34.42 -56.28
N PRO A 172 -44.74 -34.53 -56.54
CA PRO A 172 -45.60 -33.39 -56.90
C PRO A 172 -46.48 -32.81 -55.78
N SER A 173 -46.97 -31.59 -56.02
CA SER A 173 -48.16 -30.92 -55.42
C SER A 173 -48.00 -30.51 -53.94
N SER A 174 -48.22 -29.27 -53.51
CA SER A 174 -49.33 -28.34 -53.81
C SER A 174 -49.08 -26.95 -53.20
N LEU A 175 -49.70 -25.93 -53.80
CA LEU A 175 -50.01 -24.55 -53.37
C LEU A 175 -49.77 -24.23 -51.86
N THR A 176 -49.28 -23.06 -51.42
CA THR A 176 -49.80 -21.71 -51.69
C THR A 176 -48.91 -20.65 -50.99
N SER A 177 -48.70 -19.51 -51.66
CA SER A 177 -48.65 -18.12 -51.19
C SER A 177 -48.24 -17.74 -49.75
N ALA A 178 -47.24 -16.84 -49.70
CA ALA A 178 -47.13 -15.62 -48.89
C ALA A 178 -47.81 -15.53 -47.50
N SER A 179 -47.04 -15.16 -46.48
CA SER A 179 -47.43 -13.98 -45.67
C SER A 179 -46.26 -13.44 -44.83
N HIS A 180 -46.06 -12.15 -45.01
CA HIS A 180 -45.26 -11.23 -44.23
C HIS A 180 -45.80 -11.12 -42.79
N SER A 181 -44.99 -11.33 -41.77
CA SER A 181 -45.38 -10.91 -40.41
C SER A 181 -44.15 -10.57 -39.57
N GLY A 182 -43.91 -9.28 -39.43
CA GLY A 182 -42.92 -8.73 -38.51
C GLY A 182 -43.43 -8.77 -37.08
N TYR A 183 -42.57 -9.17 -36.15
CA TYR A 183 -42.78 -8.93 -34.73
C TYR A 183 -41.49 -8.39 -34.11
N ARG A 184 -41.64 -7.23 -33.48
CA ARG A 184 -40.60 -6.38 -32.91
C ARG A 184 -40.29 -6.86 -31.48
N LEU A 185 -39.03 -7.15 -31.21
CA LEU A 185 -38.53 -7.64 -29.93
C LEU A 185 -38.02 -6.47 -29.08
N SER A 186 -38.92 -5.72 -28.44
CA SER A 186 -38.56 -4.68 -27.47
C SER A 186 -39.67 -4.58 -26.44
N ASP A 187 -39.66 -5.47 -25.45
CA ASP A 187 -40.27 -5.30 -24.11
C ASP A 187 -40.08 -6.59 -23.30
N TYR A 188 -38.83 -6.97 -23.03
CA TYR A 188 -38.52 -7.88 -21.93
C TYR A 188 -37.57 -7.17 -20.99
N VAL A 189 -38.20 -6.64 -19.92
CA VAL A 189 -37.63 -6.27 -18.62
C VAL A 189 -36.87 -7.46 -18.03
#